data_AF-A0A5J4Z6C9-F1
#
_entry.id   AF-A0A5J4Z6C9-F1
#
_cell.length_a   1.000
_cell.length_b   1.000
_cell.length_c   1.000
_cell.angle_alpha   90.00
_cell.angle_beta   90.00
_cell.angle_gamma   90.00
#
_symmetry.space_group_name_H-M   'P 1'
#
loop_
_entity.id
_entity.type
_entity.pdbx_description
1 polymer ?
#
loop_
_entity_poly.entity_id
_entity_poly.type
_entity_poly.pdbx_seq_one_letter_code
_entity_poly.pdbx_strand_id
1 'polypeptide(L)'
;MMYPSKHGVLAPIMLVFCFVYFHVRSIQALPNAGVIYAIERHPEQKNIFALDFSAGAGMTPGVTLITNMTQAAADDPEGFPMQCFGYVNGETGTGELYEFSPNGLAHDADSRLYFAALDQYGGTSSRLCFYSMVTNSFEFAAELGEVVMGATFDATLYQYVWLDEGKHQSEAGILVLQFARLDRATGQVLERVTNTMFRNVTTDPNAPAAELPFTFRGGDLVIDCNGVLYGSSVGTGGGFKYFFAINLNHFATSPGNVSSMPYEYRLIHADTSDDPSQVSTLTGFATADQLAFDMMERLISQDSERGIFSVVDPGTGANGELGVKGVDFIQLTEMGMLRTFADLASTLNCDARVIASTCSQTQIMDPCEDEMVDVMMPDEGGEIQCVLVQGHCRQADSCNEEHMVACDYYVSMGEWESVF
;
A
#
# COMPACT_ATOMS: atom_id res chain seq x y z
N MET A 1 2.99 71.42 31.27
CA MET A 1 1.56 71.35 31.61
C MET A 1 0.80 70.93 30.38
N MET A 2 -0.02 69.89 30.53
CA MET A 2 -1.25 69.58 29.77
C MET A 2 -1.23 69.60 28.23
N TYR A 3 -1.43 68.40 27.67
CA TYR A 3 -2.14 68.18 26.41
C TYR A 3 -3.51 68.91 26.38
N PRO A 4 -4.04 69.13 25.18
CA PRO A 4 -5.22 68.34 24.86
C PRO A 4 -5.15 67.66 23.48
N SER A 5 -5.73 66.46 23.47
CA SER A 5 -6.03 65.60 22.32
C SER A 5 -7.37 65.92 21.65
N LYS A 6 -7.58 65.24 20.51
CA LYS A 6 -8.84 64.84 19.80
C LYS A 6 -9.25 65.70 18.61
N HIS A 7 -9.71 65.19 17.45
CA HIS A 7 -9.85 63.85 16.83
C HIS A 7 -10.22 64.11 15.34
N GLY A 8 -9.97 63.14 14.45
CA GLY A 8 -10.46 63.09 13.05
C GLY A 8 -9.35 62.68 12.08
N VAL A 9 -9.07 61.38 11.82
CA VAL A 9 -9.79 60.47 10.88
C VAL A 9 -9.73 61.06 9.44
N LEU A 10 -9.06 60.51 8.42
CA LEU A 10 -9.06 59.13 7.89
C LEU A 10 -7.92 58.94 6.84
N ALA A 11 -7.42 57.69 6.76
CA ALA A 11 -6.68 57.02 5.67
C ALA A 11 -5.22 57.45 5.38
N PRO A 12 -4.27 56.50 5.42
CA PRO A 12 -4.02 55.62 4.27
C PRO A 12 -3.90 54.13 4.68
N ILE A 13 -4.48 53.19 3.92
CA ILE A 13 -3.81 52.44 2.84
C ILE A 13 -2.32 52.23 3.12
N MET A 14 -2.02 51.22 3.95
CA MET A 14 -0.82 50.41 3.78
C MET A 14 -1.21 48.96 4.09
N LEU A 15 -1.43 48.22 3.00
CA LEU A 15 -1.39 46.77 2.96
C LEU A 15 0.00 46.35 3.46
N VAL A 16 0.10 46.01 4.75
CA VAL A 16 1.17 45.16 5.23
C VAL A 16 0.78 43.74 4.85
N PHE A 17 1.55 43.15 3.94
CA PHE A 17 1.61 41.71 3.76
C PHE A 17 1.95 41.09 5.12
N CYS A 18 0.95 40.64 5.87
CA CYS A 18 1.16 39.58 6.84
C CYS A 18 1.38 38.31 6.02
N PHE A 19 2.65 37.99 5.77
CA PHE A 19 3.06 36.61 5.56
C PHE A 19 2.67 35.86 6.84
N VAL A 20 1.55 35.15 6.80
CA VAL A 20 1.26 34.19 7.85
C VAL A 20 2.00 32.92 7.48
N TYR A 21 3.16 32.74 8.10
CA TYR A 21 3.88 31.47 8.17
C TYR A 21 3.06 30.57 9.11
N PHE A 22 2.28 29.65 8.55
CA PHE A 22 1.71 28.56 9.32
C PHE A 22 2.58 27.32 9.09
N HIS A 23 3.38 26.95 10.09
CA HIS A 23 3.97 25.63 10.20
C HIS A 23 2.91 24.70 10.80
N VAL A 24 2.17 24.01 9.94
CA VAL A 24 1.49 22.78 10.31
C VAL A 24 2.21 21.69 9.54
N ARG A 25 3.00 20.88 10.25
CA ARG A 25 3.81 19.80 9.69
C ARG A 25 2.98 18.53 9.71
N SER A 26 2.60 18.06 8.54
CA SER A 26 2.19 16.68 8.30
C SER A 26 3.16 16.10 7.27
N ILE A 27 3.62 14.87 7.46
CA ILE A 27 4.48 14.16 6.50
C ILE A 27 3.54 13.26 5.70
N GLN A 28 3.14 13.67 4.49
CA GLN A 28 2.35 12.81 3.61
C GLN A 28 2.79 12.92 2.14
N ALA A 29 2.53 11.81 1.44
CA ALA A 29 3.20 11.27 0.25
C ALA A 29 3.72 12.26 -0.80
N LEU A 30 4.95 12.02 -1.25
CA LEU A 30 5.57 12.67 -2.40
C LEU A 30 4.65 12.56 -3.64
N PRO A 31 4.20 13.66 -4.25
CA PRO A 31 3.48 13.63 -5.52
C PRO A 31 4.49 13.40 -6.65
N ASN A 32 4.98 12.17 -6.75
CA ASN A 32 5.98 11.76 -7.72
C ASN A 32 5.46 10.59 -8.58
N ALA A 33 5.12 10.90 -9.84
CA ALA A 33 4.19 10.12 -10.67
C ALA A 33 4.56 8.63 -10.86
N GLY A 34 5.80 8.22 -10.65
CA GLY A 34 6.26 6.84 -10.84
C GLY A 34 6.58 6.04 -9.57
N VAL A 35 6.23 6.52 -8.37
CA VAL A 35 6.68 5.84 -7.14
C VAL A 35 5.85 4.59 -6.84
N ILE A 36 6.50 3.50 -6.46
CA ILE A 36 5.92 2.38 -5.72
C ILE A 36 6.74 2.13 -4.45
N TYR A 37 6.15 1.52 -3.43
CA TYR A 37 6.90 1.07 -2.27
C TYR A 37 7.30 -0.39 -2.41
N ALA A 38 8.41 -0.77 -1.80
CA ALA A 38 8.93 -2.12 -1.89
C ALA A 38 9.61 -2.52 -0.59
N ILE A 39 9.33 -3.74 -0.11
CA ILE A 39 10.01 -4.29 1.07
C ILE A 39 11.07 -5.30 0.63
N GLU A 40 12.29 -5.11 1.11
CA GLU A 40 13.44 -5.89 0.66
C GLU A 40 13.37 -7.34 1.13
N ARG A 41 13.63 -8.26 0.19
CA ARG A 41 13.87 -9.67 0.51
C ARG A 41 15.31 -9.82 0.97
N HIS A 42 15.51 -9.90 2.28
CA HIS A 42 16.83 -10.12 2.87
C HIS A 42 16.73 -10.79 4.25
N PRO A 43 17.61 -11.74 4.59
CA PRO A 43 17.55 -12.49 5.86
C PRO A 43 18.06 -11.73 7.10
N GLU A 44 18.51 -10.47 6.97
CA GLU A 44 19.22 -9.76 8.05
C GLU A 44 18.84 -8.28 8.14
N GLN A 45 18.53 -7.65 7.02
CA GLN A 45 18.12 -6.25 6.97
C GLN A 45 16.69 -6.18 6.44
N LYS A 46 15.79 -5.48 7.14
CA LYS A 46 14.41 -5.32 6.69
C LYS A 46 14.17 -3.88 6.30
N ASN A 47 14.46 -3.59 5.04
CA ASN A 47 14.37 -2.25 4.48
C ASN A 47 13.09 -2.07 3.69
N ILE A 48 12.48 -0.90 3.82
CA ILE A 48 11.39 -0.44 2.95
C ILE A 48 11.93 0.68 2.10
N PHE A 49 11.75 0.57 0.79
CA PHE A 49 12.20 1.53 -0.21
C PHE A 49 11.02 2.15 -0.95
N ALA A 50 11.21 3.38 -1.41
CA ALA A 50 10.44 3.96 -2.50
C ALA A 50 11.24 3.80 -3.79
N LEU A 51 10.60 3.26 -4.81
CA LEU A 51 11.15 3.04 -6.14
C LEU A 51 10.46 3.98 -7.12
N ASP A 52 11.21 4.90 -7.72
CA ASP A 52 10.67 5.93 -8.61
C ASP A 52 10.89 5.57 -10.09
N PHE A 53 9.81 5.11 -10.75
CA PHE A 53 9.77 4.76 -12.17
C PHE A 53 9.43 5.95 -13.09
N SER A 54 9.47 7.20 -12.61
CA SER A 54 9.07 8.37 -13.40
C SER A 54 9.89 8.54 -14.69
N ALA A 55 11.11 8.01 -14.73
CA ALA A 55 11.96 8.01 -15.92
C ALA A 55 11.48 7.07 -17.05
N GLY A 56 10.62 6.09 -16.75
CA GLY A 56 10.08 5.12 -17.73
C GLY A 56 10.36 3.65 -17.41
N ALA A 57 9.55 2.75 -17.97
CA ALA A 57 9.54 1.30 -17.71
C ALA A 57 10.83 0.53 -18.09
N GLY A 58 11.70 1.13 -18.90
CA GLY A 58 13.00 0.55 -19.29
C GLY A 58 14.21 1.24 -18.65
N MET A 59 13.97 2.20 -17.75
CA MET A 59 15.00 3.00 -17.09
C MET A 59 15.18 2.52 -15.65
N THR A 60 16.41 2.55 -15.15
CA THR A 60 16.65 2.26 -13.73
C THR A 60 15.90 3.27 -12.86
N PRO A 61 15.05 2.82 -11.92
CA PRO A 61 14.27 3.70 -11.07
C PRO A 61 15.18 4.43 -10.08
N GLY A 62 14.73 5.59 -9.62
CA GLY A 62 15.27 6.18 -8.41
C GLY A 62 14.98 5.26 -7.21
N VAL A 63 15.91 5.18 -6.26
CA VAL A 63 15.74 4.35 -5.06
C VAL A 63 16.00 5.21 -3.85
N THR A 64 15.03 5.26 -2.95
CA THR A 64 15.12 5.98 -1.69
C THR A 64 14.77 5.03 -0.57
N LEU A 65 15.67 4.89 0.41
CA LEU A 65 15.36 4.18 1.65
C LEU A 65 14.34 5.00 2.43
N ILE A 66 13.17 4.41 2.71
CA ILE A 66 12.13 5.04 3.52
C ILE A 66 12.37 4.73 4.99
N THR A 67 12.58 3.46 5.32
CA THR A 67 12.87 3.03 6.69
C THR A 67 13.64 1.72 6.71
N ASN A 68 14.42 1.52 7.77
CA ASN A 68 15.10 0.27 8.08
C ASN A 68 14.54 -0.26 9.40
N MET A 69 13.67 -1.26 9.31
CA MET A 69 12.97 -1.85 10.44
C MET A 69 13.94 -2.54 11.41
N THR A 70 15.00 -3.16 10.90
CA THR A 70 16.05 -3.78 11.72
C THR A 70 16.87 -2.77 12.51
N GLN A 71 17.14 -1.60 11.93
CA GLN A 71 17.79 -0.49 12.61
C GLN A 71 16.86 0.14 13.65
N ALA A 72 15.59 0.38 13.31
CA ALA A 72 14.59 0.90 14.23
C ALA A 72 14.44 0.03 15.48
N ALA A 73 14.41 -1.30 15.32
CA ALA A 73 14.37 -2.24 16.43
C ALA A 73 15.65 -2.24 17.28
N ALA A 74 16.81 -1.97 16.67
CA ALA A 74 18.08 -1.88 17.39
C ALA A 74 18.21 -0.57 18.18
N ASP A 75 17.66 0.52 17.66
CA ASP A 75 17.68 1.84 18.29
C ASP A 75 16.68 1.95 19.45
N ASP A 76 15.54 1.25 19.37
CA ASP A 76 14.52 1.19 20.43
C ASP A 76 14.03 -0.25 20.72
N PRO A 77 14.84 -1.09 21.39
CA PRO A 77 14.49 -2.50 21.63
C PRO A 77 13.37 -2.70 22.65
N GLU A 78 13.05 -1.69 23.48
CA GLU A 78 11.97 -1.78 24.49
C GLU A 78 10.62 -1.30 23.92
N GLY A 79 10.64 -0.33 23.00
CA GLY A 79 9.42 0.22 22.38
C GLY A 79 9.06 -0.39 21.01
N PHE A 80 9.99 -1.02 20.30
CA PHE A 80 9.72 -1.59 18.99
C PHE A 80 8.78 -2.82 19.06
N PRO A 81 7.74 -2.91 18.19
CA PRO A 81 6.84 -4.06 18.16
C PRO A 81 7.52 -5.28 17.51
N MET A 82 8.21 -6.09 18.32
CA MET A 82 8.96 -7.27 17.85
C MET A 82 8.08 -8.32 17.11
N GLN A 83 6.76 -8.25 17.26
CA GLN A 83 5.78 -9.05 16.51
C GLN A 83 5.74 -8.72 15.01
N CYS A 84 6.27 -7.56 14.61
CA CYS A 84 6.31 -7.12 13.22
C CYS A 84 7.47 -7.72 12.41
N PHE A 85 8.33 -8.53 13.03
CA PHE A 85 9.27 -9.39 12.31
C PHE A 85 8.65 -10.74 12.00
N GLY A 86 9.08 -11.34 10.88
CA GLY A 86 8.94 -12.77 10.63
C GLY A 86 10.26 -13.50 10.90
N TYR A 87 10.17 -14.64 11.56
CA TYR A 87 11.32 -15.47 11.95
C TYR A 87 11.30 -16.81 11.22
N VAL A 88 12.48 -17.37 10.99
CA VAL A 88 12.61 -18.74 10.47
C VAL A 88 11.96 -19.74 11.44
N ASN A 89 12.18 -19.56 12.74
CA ASN A 89 11.57 -20.36 13.79
C ASN A 89 10.45 -19.59 14.52
N GLY A 90 9.20 -19.81 14.09
CA GLY A 90 8.01 -19.21 14.67
C GLY A 90 7.60 -19.79 16.03
N GLU A 91 8.07 -20.98 16.42
CA GLU A 91 7.75 -21.52 17.75
C GLU A 91 8.29 -20.65 18.89
N THR A 92 9.44 -20.01 18.68
CA THR A 92 10.08 -19.14 19.67
C THR A 92 9.94 -17.66 19.36
N GLY A 93 9.44 -17.29 18.18
CA GLY A 93 9.31 -15.90 17.73
C GLY A 93 10.61 -15.09 17.84
N THR A 94 11.75 -15.75 17.66
CA THR A 94 13.10 -15.20 17.87
C THR A 94 14.12 -15.93 17.01
N GLY A 95 15.24 -15.26 16.71
CA GLY A 95 16.36 -15.85 15.97
C GLY A 95 16.53 -15.25 14.57
N GLU A 96 16.91 -16.09 13.61
CA GLU A 96 17.10 -15.67 12.21
C GLU A 96 15.79 -15.17 11.61
N LEU A 97 15.86 -14.05 10.89
CA LEU A 97 14.71 -13.46 10.22
C LEU A 97 14.38 -14.24 8.95
N TYR A 98 13.09 -14.46 8.71
CA TYR A 98 12.64 -15.10 7.49
C TYR A 98 12.77 -14.12 6.30
N GLU A 99 13.48 -14.49 5.24
CA GLU A 99 13.81 -13.57 4.15
C GLU A 99 12.59 -12.96 3.44
N PHE A 100 11.48 -13.70 3.34
CA PHE A 100 10.25 -13.26 2.67
C PHE A 100 9.27 -12.52 3.59
N SER A 101 9.63 -12.29 4.86
CA SER A 101 8.78 -11.56 5.81
C SER A 101 9.50 -10.31 6.33
N PRO A 102 8.84 -9.14 6.42
CA PRO A 102 7.42 -8.93 6.11
C PRO A 102 7.06 -9.05 4.63
N ASN A 103 5.80 -9.37 4.38
CA ASN A 103 5.15 -9.55 3.07
C ASN A 103 3.80 -8.82 3.07
N GLY A 104 2.96 -8.95 2.04
CA GLY A 104 1.66 -8.28 1.96
C GLY A 104 1.76 -6.75 2.06
N LEU A 105 2.76 -6.13 1.45
CA LEU A 105 2.99 -4.70 1.55
C LEU A 105 1.86 -3.92 0.88
N ALA A 106 1.21 -3.03 1.61
CA ALA A 106 0.06 -2.29 1.13
C ALA A 106 0.07 -0.85 1.65
N HIS A 107 0.08 0.13 0.75
CA HIS A 107 0.01 1.54 1.11
C HIS A 107 -1.45 2.00 1.20
N ASP A 108 -1.80 2.73 2.26
CA ASP A 108 -3.17 3.21 2.50
C ASP A 108 -3.62 4.40 1.63
N ALA A 109 -2.77 4.79 0.67
CA ALA A 109 -2.88 5.99 -0.17
C ALA A 109 -2.74 7.32 0.60
N ASP A 110 -2.28 7.29 1.85
CA ASP A 110 -2.19 8.45 2.72
C ASP A 110 -0.82 8.54 3.41
N SER A 111 -0.59 7.69 4.41
CA SER A 111 0.58 7.79 5.30
C SER A 111 1.11 6.48 5.85
N ARG A 112 0.44 5.35 5.62
CA ARG A 112 0.81 4.07 6.23
C ARG A 112 1.15 3.02 5.20
N LEU A 113 2.17 2.25 5.50
CA LEU A 113 2.53 1.03 4.81
C LEU A 113 2.21 -0.15 5.72
N TYR A 114 1.08 -0.80 5.44
CA TYR A 114 0.67 -2.04 6.07
C TYR A 114 1.48 -3.21 5.51
N PHE A 115 1.73 -4.20 6.35
CA PHE A 115 2.39 -5.44 5.94
C PHE A 115 2.06 -6.58 6.91
N ALA A 116 2.16 -7.80 6.42
CA ALA A 116 2.04 -9.03 7.19
C ALA A 116 3.42 -9.54 7.61
N ALA A 117 3.64 -9.67 8.92
CA ALA A 117 4.75 -10.43 9.49
C ALA A 117 4.32 -11.88 9.70
N LEU A 118 5.10 -12.82 9.15
CA LEU A 118 4.82 -14.25 9.21
C LEU A 118 6.10 -15.05 9.46
N ASP A 119 5.98 -16.12 10.24
CA ASP A 119 7.08 -17.02 10.52
C ASP A 119 7.11 -18.17 9.51
N GLN A 120 8.30 -18.69 9.19
CA GLN A 120 8.46 -19.75 8.19
C GLN A 120 7.97 -21.12 8.70
N TYR A 121 8.30 -21.46 9.95
CA TYR A 121 8.00 -22.75 10.56
C TYR A 121 7.40 -22.58 11.95
N GLY A 122 6.32 -23.33 12.25
CA GLY A 122 5.64 -23.27 13.56
C GLY A 122 4.88 -21.95 13.77
N GLY A 123 3.81 -21.98 14.57
CA GLY A 123 3.09 -20.76 14.99
C GLY A 123 2.68 -19.81 13.85
N THR A 124 2.25 -20.35 12.70
CA THR A 124 2.11 -19.65 11.40
C THR A 124 0.94 -18.65 11.31
N SER A 125 0.69 -17.83 12.34
CA SER A 125 -0.25 -16.72 12.23
C SER A 125 0.43 -15.50 11.64
N SER A 126 -0.16 -14.96 10.57
CA SER A 126 0.28 -13.65 10.10
C SER A 126 -0.17 -12.57 11.06
N ARG A 127 0.69 -11.58 11.25
CA ARG A 127 0.48 -10.43 12.12
C ARG A 127 0.46 -9.20 11.24
N LEU A 128 -0.65 -8.47 11.24
CA LEU A 128 -0.75 -7.21 10.54
C LEU A 128 -0.03 -6.14 11.36
N CYS A 129 0.91 -5.48 10.72
CA CYS A 129 1.62 -4.32 11.23
C CYS A 129 1.55 -3.19 10.20
N PHE A 130 1.93 -1.99 10.63
CA PHE A 130 2.18 -0.90 9.70
C PHE A 130 3.39 -0.08 10.11
N TYR A 131 4.01 0.55 9.11
CA TYR A 131 4.89 1.68 9.28
C TYR A 131 4.13 2.96 9.01
N SER A 132 4.11 3.89 9.96
CA SER A 132 3.54 5.22 9.82
C SER A 132 4.63 6.19 9.36
N MET A 133 4.48 6.73 8.16
CA MET A 133 5.38 7.76 7.62
C MET A 133 5.27 9.08 8.40
N VAL A 134 4.11 9.33 9.01
CA VAL A 134 3.84 10.55 9.78
C VAL A 134 4.61 10.57 11.09
N THR A 135 4.61 9.46 11.82
CA THR A 135 5.25 9.33 13.14
C THR A 135 6.61 8.66 13.08
N ASN A 136 7.02 8.18 11.89
CA ASN A 136 8.22 7.40 11.67
C ASN A 136 8.34 6.20 12.65
N SER A 137 7.23 5.51 12.88
CA SER A 137 7.13 4.40 13.85
C SER A 137 6.51 3.16 13.24
N PHE A 138 6.83 2.01 13.82
CA PHE A 138 6.19 0.74 13.51
C PHE A 138 5.15 0.42 14.58
N GLU A 139 4.01 -0.12 14.15
CA GLU A 139 2.91 -0.48 15.04
C GLU A 139 2.33 -1.84 14.69
N PHE A 140 1.89 -2.54 15.73
CA PHE A 140 1.12 -3.77 15.60
C PHE A 140 -0.38 -3.44 15.51
N ALA A 141 -1.06 -4.00 14.52
CA ALA A 141 -2.49 -3.78 14.32
C ALA A 141 -3.35 -4.97 14.76
N ALA A 142 -3.01 -6.20 14.32
CA ALA A 142 -3.80 -7.38 14.69
C ALA A 142 -3.10 -8.70 14.35
N GLU A 143 -3.53 -9.78 15.03
CA GLU A 143 -3.34 -11.15 14.54
C GLU A 143 -4.35 -11.45 13.42
N LEU A 144 -3.88 -11.83 12.24
CA LEU A 144 -4.70 -12.26 11.10
C LEU A 144 -4.99 -13.76 11.12
N GLY A 145 -4.17 -14.54 11.81
CA GLY A 145 -4.40 -15.98 12.03
C GLY A 145 -3.91 -16.89 10.90
N GLU A 146 -4.30 -16.62 9.65
CA GLU A 146 -3.83 -17.38 8.48
C GLU A 146 -2.57 -16.77 7.87
N VAL A 147 -1.90 -17.51 6.99
CA VAL A 147 -0.70 -17.04 6.27
C VAL A 147 -1.10 -16.07 5.15
N VAL A 148 -0.52 -14.87 5.17
CA VAL A 148 -0.71 -13.83 4.16
C VAL A 148 0.56 -13.74 3.34
N MET A 149 0.48 -14.20 2.09
CA MET A 149 1.63 -14.30 1.16
C MET A 149 1.68 -13.18 0.11
N GLY A 150 0.66 -12.31 0.11
CA GLY A 150 0.50 -11.18 -0.79
C GLY A 150 -0.80 -10.46 -0.43
N ALA A 151 -0.82 -9.14 -0.54
CA ALA A 151 -1.94 -8.32 -0.10
C ALA A 151 -1.91 -6.95 -0.77
N THR A 152 -3.05 -6.27 -0.74
CA THR A 152 -3.20 -4.93 -1.31
C THR A 152 -4.09 -4.09 -0.40
N PHE A 153 -4.09 -2.79 -0.65
CA PHE A 153 -4.99 -1.87 0.02
C PHE A 153 -6.11 -1.42 -0.92
N ASP A 154 -7.32 -1.41 -0.41
CA ASP A 154 -8.43 -0.68 -1.01
C ASP A 154 -8.60 0.64 -0.25
N ALA A 155 -8.04 1.71 -0.82
CA ALA A 155 -8.08 3.04 -0.22
C ALA A 155 -9.51 3.60 -0.13
N THR A 156 -10.40 3.18 -1.04
CA THR A 156 -11.79 3.64 -1.07
C THR A 156 -12.51 3.17 0.17
N LEU A 157 -12.49 1.88 0.46
CA LEU A 157 -13.17 1.31 1.62
C LEU A 157 -12.28 1.23 2.88
N TYR A 158 -11.03 1.68 2.77
CA TYR A 158 -10.01 1.66 3.81
C TYR A 158 -9.84 0.29 4.45
N GLN A 159 -9.48 -0.67 3.61
CA GLN A 159 -9.38 -2.06 4.01
C GLN A 159 -8.13 -2.71 3.41
N TYR A 160 -7.50 -3.54 4.23
CA TYR A 160 -6.42 -4.42 3.82
C TYR A 160 -7.03 -5.72 3.26
N VAL A 161 -6.64 -6.10 2.05
CA VAL A 161 -7.29 -7.15 1.26
C VAL A 161 -6.26 -8.21 0.89
N TRP A 162 -6.59 -9.48 1.14
CA TRP A 162 -5.73 -10.60 0.75
C TRP A 162 -6.53 -11.82 0.33
N LEU A 163 -5.86 -12.76 -0.35
CA LEU A 163 -6.39 -14.08 -0.62
C LEU A 163 -5.74 -15.07 0.35
N ASP A 164 -6.54 -15.93 0.98
CA ASP A 164 -5.94 -17.00 1.78
C ASP A 164 -5.21 -17.96 0.85
N GLU A 165 -4.00 -18.34 1.23
CA GLU A 165 -3.30 -19.42 0.56
C GLU A 165 -4.09 -20.72 0.79
N GLY A 166 -4.61 -21.31 -0.29
CA GLY A 166 -5.59 -22.39 -0.15
C GLY A 166 -4.98 -23.72 0.31
N LYS A 167 -5.79 -24.78 0.42
CA LYS A 167 -5.26 -26.16 0.57
C LYS A 167 -4.95 -26.77 -0.80
N HIS A 168 -4.12 -27.82 -0.85
CA HIS A 168 -3.76 -28.45 -2.14
C HIS A 168 -5.04 -28.79 -2.92
N GLN A 169 -5.05 -28.65 -4.26
CA GLN A 169 -6.24 -28.90 -5.08
C GLN A 169 -6.85 -30.30 -4.84
N SER A 170 -6.03 -31.29 -4.46
CA SER A 170 -6.47 -32.63 -4.05
C SER A 170 -7.36 -32.66 -2.79
N GLU A 171 -7.46 -31.56 -2.06
CA GLU A 171 -8.24 -31.38 -0.83
C GLU A 171 -9.44 -30.45 -1.02
N ALA A 172 -9.86 -30.20 -2.27
CA ALA A 172 -10.95 -29.28 -2.63
C ALA A 172 -10.70 -27.82 -2.21
N GLY A 173 -9.49 -27.30 -2.50
CA GLY A 173 -9.18 -25.88 -2.30
C GLY A 173 -10.10 -24.97 -3.12
N ILE A 174 -10.55 -23.88 -2.50
CA ILE A 174 -11.34 -22.82 -3.13
C ILE A 174 -10.65 -21.47 -2.97
N LEU A 175 -11.00 -20.52 -3.83
CA LEU A 175 -10.58 -19.13 -3.68
C LEU A 175 -11.29 -18.53 -2.47
N VAL A 176 -10.53 -17.91 -1.57
CA VAL A 176 -11.07 -17.24 -0.38
C VAL A 176 -10.48 -15.83 -0.33
N LEU A 177 -11.35 -14.83 -0.42
CA LEU A 177 -10.97 -13.41 -0.35
C LEU A 177 -11.30 -12.88 1.04
N GLN A 178 -10.32 -12.23 1.63
CA GLN A 178 -10.40 -11.69 2.98
C GLN A 178 -10.25 -10.17 2.95
N PHE A 179 -10.96 -9.53 3.86
CA PHE A 179 -10.92 -8.10 4.08
C PHE A 179 -10.70 -7.86 5.58
N ALA A 180 -9.79 -6.96 5.91
CA ALA A 180 -9.71 -6.34 7.22
C ALA A 180 -9.98 -4.85 7.04
N ARG A 181 -11.17 -4.39 7.49
CA ARG A 181 -11.47 -2.96 7.50
C ARG A 181 -10.74 -2.33 8.67
N LEU A 182 -10.11 -1.20 8.39
CA LEU A 182 -9.24 -0.53 9.33
C LEU A 182 -9.88 0.77 9.80
N ASP A 183 -9.50 1.18 11.00
CA ASP A 183 -9.80 2.50 11.54
C ASP A 183 -8.80 3.51 10.95
N ARG A 184 -9.28 4.56 10.28
CA ARG A 184 -8.40 5.54 9.61
C ARG A 184 -7.51 6.33 10.59
N ALA A 185 -8.00 6.58 11.80
CA ALA A 185 -7.27 7.35 12.80
C ALA A 185 -6.15 6.53 13.47
N THR A 186 -6.46 5.30 13.89
CA THR A 186 -5.56 4.45 14.67
C THR A 186 -4.82 3.40 13.84
N GLY A 187 -5.30 3.13 12.62
CA GLY A 187 -4.79 2.07 11.76
C GLY A 187 -5.10 0.65 12.23
N GLN A 188 -5.94 0.49 13.26
CA GLN A 188 -6.27 -0.80 13.86
C GLN A 188 -7.42 -1.50 13.13
N VAL A 189 -7.54 -2.83 13.28
CA VAL A 189 -8.61 -3.62 12.64
C VAL A 189 -9.94 -3.42 13.38
N LEU A 190 -10.97 -2.97 12.64
CA LEU A 190 -12.34 -2.82 13.14
C LEU A 190 -13.15 -4.10 12.94
N GLU A 191 -13.10 -4.64 11.72
CA GLU A 191 -13.85 -5.82 11.33
C GLU A 191 -13.09 -6.65 10.29
N ARG A 192 -13.39 -7.94 10.25
CA ARG A 192 -12.89 -8.86 9.24
C ARG A 192 -14.05 -9.51 8.50
N VAL A 193 -13.95 -9.56 7.19
CA VAL A 193 -14.97 -10.13 6.30
C VAL A 193 -14.32 -11.15 5.38
N THR A 194 -14.97 -12.29 5.22
CA THR A 194 -14.55 -13.36 4.31
C THR A 194 -15.57 -13.51 3.19
N ASN A 195 -15.10 -13.64 1.96
CA ASN A 195 -15.92 -13.97 0.79
C ASN A 195 -15.37 -15.20 0.06
N THR A 196 -16.24 -16.16 -0.19
CA THR A 196 -15.94 -17.41 -0.91
C THR A 196 -16.75 -17.57 -2.20
N MET A 197 -17.66 -16.64 -2.49
CA MET A 197 -18.64 -16.75 -3.57
C MET A 197 -18.36 -15.72 -4.66
N PHE A 198 -18.11 -16.22 -5.87
CA PHE A 198 -17.75 -15.38 -7.01
C PHE A 198 -18.62 -15.70 -8.21
N ARG A 199 -18.81 -14.71 -9.07
CA ARG A 199 -19.37 -14.89 -10.41
C ARG A 199 -18.22 -15.07 -11.40
N ASN A 200 -18.03 -16.27 -11.95
CA ASN A 200 -17.00 -16.50 -12.95
C ASN A 200 -17.44 -15.97 -14.32
N VAL A 201 -17.02 -14.75 -14.66
CA VAL A 201 -17.36 -14.06 -15.93
C VAL A 201 -16.32 -14.27 -17.03
N THR A 202 -15.40 -15.22 -16.86
CA THR A 202 -14.34 -15.53 -17.83
C THR A 202 -14.94 -15.82 -19.21
N THR A 203 -15.95 -16.68 -19.29
CA THR A 203 -16.60 -17.09 -20.55
C THR A 203 -18.07 -16.70 -20.65
N ASP A 204 -18.76 -16.54 -19.52
CA ASP A 204 -20.18 -16.15 -19.48
C ASP A 204 -20.39 -15.00 -18.48
N PRO A 205 -20.71 -13.78 -18.94
CA PRO A 205 -20.95 -12.64 -18.05
C PRO A 205 -22.15 -12.84 -17.11
N ASN A 206 -23.05 -13.80 -17.38
CA ASN A 206 -24.23 -14.07 -16.57
C ASN A 206 -24.11 -15.36 -15.74
N ALA A 207 -22.91 -15.94 -15.62
CA ALA A 207 -22.68 -17.15 -14.83
C ALA A 207 -23.28 -17.03 -13.41
N PRO A 208 -23.78 -18.11 -12.79
CA PRO A 208 -24.23 -18.06 -11.41
C PRO A 208 -23.06 -17.84 -10.44
N ALA A 209 -23.36 -17.32 -9.24
CA ALA A 209 -22.39 -17.25 -8.16
C ALA A 209 -22.08 -18.65 -7.62
N ALA A 210 -20.81 -18.98 -7.46
CA ALA A 210 -20.35 -20.24 -6.88
C ALA A 210 -18.97 -20.08 -6.22
N GLU A 211 -18.59 -21.04 -5.39
CA GLU A 211 -17.20 -21.20 -4.98
C GLU A 211 -16.34 -21.52 -6.23
N LEU A 212 -15.17 -20.88 -6.33
CA LEU A 212 -14.24 -21.15 -7.41
C LEU A 212 -13.27 -22.25 -6.97
N PRO A 213 -13.26 -23.43 -7.62
CA PRO A 213 -12.35 -24.52 -7.30
C PRO A 213 -10.95 -24.21 -7.86
N PHE A 214 -10.29 -23.23 -7.26
CA PHE A 214 -8.97 -22.78 -7.60
C PHE A 214 -8.24 -22.43 -6.31
N THR A 215 -7.01 -22.93 -6.16
CA THR A 215 -6.17 -22.69 -5.00
C THR A 215 -5.17 -21.58 -5.33
N PHE A 216 -5.29 -20.42 -4.66
CA PHE A 216 -4.23 -19.41 -4.67
C PHE A 216 -3.01 -19.93 -3.91
N ARG A 217 -1.84 -19.87 -4.53
CA ARG A 217 -0.56 -20.41 -4.05
C ARG A 217 0.51 -19.33 -4.15
N GLY A 218 0.66 -18.55 -3.10
CA GLY A 218 1.54 -17.38 -3.09
C GLY A 218 1.31 -16.41 -4.26
N GLY A 219 2.18 -15.41 -4.36
CA GLY A 219 2.08 -14.33 -5.33
C GLY A 219 1.32 -13.16 -4.74
N ASP A 220 1.11 -12.13 -5.55
CA ASP A 220 0.71 -10.83 -5.04
C ASP A 220 -0.58 -10.30 -5.68
N LEU A 221 -1.15 -9.29 -5.03
CA LEU A 221 -2.44 -8.69 -5.33
C LEU A 221 -2.27 -7.19 -5.49
N VAL A 222 -3.09 -6.60 -6.33
CA VAL A 222 -3.09 -5.16 -6.51
C VAL A 222 -4.47 -4.65 -6.92
N ILE A 223 -4.90 -3.51 -6.40
CA ILE A 223 -6.19 -2.90 -6.75
C ILE A 223 -5.97 -1.63 -7.57
N ASP A 224 -6.72 -1.50 -8.66
CA ASP A 224 -6.81 -0.24 -9.41
C ASP A 224 -7.89 0.70 -8.84
N CYS A 225 -7.91 1.95 -9.32
CA CYS A 225 -8.87 2.95 -8.86
C CYS A 225 -10.33 2.70 -9.25
N ASN A 226 -10.60 1.70 -10.11
CA ASN A 226 -11.96 1.28 -10.43
C ASN A 226 -12.46 0.16 -9.50
N GLY A 227 -11.63 -0.28 -8.54
CA GLY A 227 -11.96 -1.39 -7.66
C GLY A 227 -11.80 -2.75 -8.31
N VAL A 228 -10.92 -2.87 -9.30
CA VAL A 228 -10.54 -4.16 -9.86
C VAL A 228 -9.27 -4.64 -9.15
N LEU A 229 -9.39 -5.74 -8.42
CA LEU A 229 -8.27 -6.46 -7.84
C LEU A 229 -7.68 -7.38 -8.89
N TYR A 230 -6.40 -7.22 -9.21
CA TYR A 230 -5.61 -8.15 -10.02
C TYR A 230 -4.80 -9.04 -9.08
N GLY A 231 -4.67 -10.31 -9.41
CA GLY A 231 -3.85 -11.25 -8.64
C GLY A 231 -2.99 -12.10 -9.56
N SER A 232 -1.76 -12.34 -9.15
CA SER A 232 -0.85 -13.31 -9.76
C SER A 232 -0.53 -14.42 -8.77
N SER A 233 -0.50 -15.68 -9.22
CA SER A 233 -0.18 -16.83 -8.36
C SER A 233 1.10 -17.55 -8.77
N VAL A 234 1.86 -18.02 -7.77
CA VAL A 234 3.11 -18.77 -7.96
C VAL A 234 2.82 -20.24 -8.27
N GLY A 235 3.38 -20.74 -9.37
CA GLY A 235 3.47 -22.17 -9.64
C GLY A 235 4.73 -22.79 -9.01
N THR A 236 4.63 -23.91 -8.30
CA THR A 236 5.81 -24.60 -7.73
C THR A 236 6.36 -25.69 -8.65
N GLY A 237 7.68 -25.75 -8.86
CA GLY A 237 8.35 -26.93 -9.45
C GLY A 237 7.89 -27.34 -10.87
N GLY A 238 7.40 -26.39 -11.66
CA GLY A 238 6.72 -26.66 -12.94
C GLY A 238 5.19 -26.65 -12.87
N GLY A 239 4.63 -26.20 -11.73
CA GLY A 239 3.19 -26.04 -11.49
C GLY A 239 2.59 -24.76 -12.09
N PHE A 240 1.26 -24.75 -12.11
CA PHE A 240 0.39 -23.83 -12.84
C PHE A 240 0.43 -22.40 -12.31
N LYS A 241 0.41 -21.41 -13.22
CA LYS A 241 0.36 -19.98 -12.93
C LYS A 241 -0.94 -19.41 -13.42
N TYR A 242 -1.48 -18.43 -12.69
CA TYR A 242 -2.72 -17.75 -13.03
C TYR A 242 -2.55 -16.25 -12.84
N PHE A 243 -3.13 -15.48 -13.75
CA PHE A 243 -3.38 -14.05 -13.59
C PHE A 243 -4.86 -13.82 -13.83
N PHE A 244 -5.48 -13.14 -12.90
CA PHE A 244 -6.93 -12.97 -12.88
C PHE A 244 -7.27 -11.61 -12.30
N ALA A 245 -8.51 -11.21 -12.52
CA ALA A 245 -9.11 -10.02 -11.94
C ALA A 245 -10.37 -10.35 -11.16
N ILE A 246 -10.63 -9.61 -10.10
CA ILE A 246 -11.85 -9.64 -9.29
C ILE A 246 -12.39 -8.21 -9.24
N ASN A 247 -13.57 -7.99 -9.80
CA ASN A 247 -14.27 -6.71 -9.66
C ASN A 247 -14.92 -6.65 -8.27
N LEU A 248 -14.43 -5.75 -7.42
CA LEU A 248 -14.92 -5.50 -6.07
C LEU A 248 -16.18 -4.62 -6.06
N ASN A 249 -16.65 -4.16 -7.22
CA ASN A 249 -17.90 -3.43 -7.41
C ASN A 249 -18.01 -2.13 -6.58
N HIS A 250 -16.94 -1.33 -6.49
CA HIS A 250 -16.90 -0.09 -5.68
C HIS A 250 -18.06 0.88 -5.97
N PHE A 251 -18.61 0.87 -7.19
CA PHE A 251 -19.70 1.76 -7.60
C PHE A 251 -21.11 1.18 -7.37
N ALA A 252 -21.24 -0.06 -6.89
CA ALA A 252 -22.53 -0.72 -6.68
C ALA A 252 -23.10 -0.53 -5.27
N THR A 253 -22.33 0.03 -4.34
CA THR A 253 -22.71 0.11 -2.91
C THR A 253 -22.41 1.47 -2.31
N SER A 254 -23.44 2.15 -1.79
CA SER A 254 -23.23 3.20 -0.80
C SER A 254 -22.56 2.61 0.45
N PRO A 255 -21.68 3.38 1.14
CA PRO A 255 -21.08 2.94 2.41
C PRO A 255 -22.19 2.57 3.39
N GLY A 256 -22.22 1.31 3.85
CA GLY A 256 -23.23 0.79 4.78
C GLY A 256 -24.24 -0.20 4.21
N ASN A 257 -24.23 -0.47 2.90
CA ASN A 257 -24.95 -1.60 2.31
C ASN A 257 -23.97 -2.43 1.49
N VAL A 258 -23.33 -3.42 2.12
CA VAL A 258 -22.63 -4.49 1.40
C VAL A 258 -23.70 -5.25 0.62
N SER A 259 -23.90 -4.83 -0.63
CA SER A 259 -24.88 -5.44 -1.53
C SER A 259 -24.54 -6.91 -1.67
N SER A 260 -25.56 -7.76 -1.58
CA SER A 260 -25.53 -9.21 -1.74
C SER A 260 -25.18 -9.66 -3.16
N MET A 261 -24.38 -8.89 -3.90
CA MET A 261 -23.94 -9.18 -5.26
C MET A 261 -22.55 -9.83 -5.18
N PRO A 262 -22.37 -11.05 -5.71
CA PRO A 262 -21.07 -11.72 -5.71
C PRO A 262 -20.06 -10.91 -6.52
N TYR A 263 -18.79 -10.91 -6.10
CA TYR A 263 -17.71 -10.29 -6.86
C TYR A 263 -17.52 -11.02 -8.20
N GLU A 264 -17.18 -10.27 -9.25
CA GLU A 264 -17.00 -10.86 -10.58
C GLU A 264 -15.55 -11.26 -10.77
N TYR A 265 -15.30 -12.56 -10.88
CA TYR A 265 -13.99 -13.13 -11.17
C TYR A 265 -13.81 -13.31 -12.68
N ARG A 266 -12.65 -12.93 -13.19
CA ARG A 266 -12.23 -13.15 -14.57
C ARG A 266 -10.82 -13.72 -14.59
N LEU A 267 -10.67 -14.94 -15.08
CA LEU A 267 -9.36 -15.47 -15.44
C LEU A 267 -8.86 -14.73 -16.69
N ILE A 268 -7.65 -14.19 -16.63
CA ILE A 268 -7.01 -13.47 -17.74
C ILE A 268 -6.02 -14.39 -18.46
N HIS A 269 -5.23 -15.15 -17.70
CA HIS A 269 -4.29 -16.14 -18.24
C HIS A 269 -4.09 -17.28 -17.26
N ALA A 270 -3.88 -18.49 -17.80
CA ALA A 270 -3.38 -19.64 -17.07
C ALA A 270 -2.34 -20.40 -17.91
N ASP A 271 -1.29 -20.92 -17.26
CA ASP A 271 -0.35 -21.82 -17.91
C ASP A 271 -1.04 -23.15 -18.29
N THR A 272 -0.80 -23.61 -19.51
CA THR A 272 -1.63 -24.64 -20.17
C THR A 272 -1.47 -26.04 -19.59
N SER A 273 -2.39 -26.43 -18.69
CA SER A 273 -3.03 -27.75 -18.73
C SER A 273 -4.51 -27.78 -18.35
N ASP A 274 -5.05 -26.71 -17.74
CA ASP A 274 -6.45 -26.68 -17.25
C ASP A 274 -7.47 -26.23 -18.31
N ASP A 275 -7.02 -25.58 -19.38
CA ASP A 275 -7.87 -25.27 -20.54
C ASP A 275 -7.13 -25.58 -21.85
N PRO A 276 -7.33 -26.77 -22.44
CA PRO A 276 -6.76 -27.09 -23.75
C PRO A 276 -7.31 -26.22 -24.90
N SER A 277 -8.30 -25.35 -24.64
CA SER A 277 -8.82 -24.38 -25.61
C SER A 277 -8.10 -23.03 -25.59
N GLN A 278 -7.31 -22.73 -24.55
CA GLN A 278 -6.49 -21.52 -24.49
C GLN A 278 -5.03 -21.84 -24.74
N VAL A 279 -4.62 -21.76 -26.01
CA VAL A 279 -3.20 -21.71 -26.38
C VAL A 279 -2.71 -20.29 -26.08
N SER A 280 -2.29 -20.01 -24.84
CA SER A 280 -1.57 -18.76 -24.58
C SER A 280 -0.22 -18.82 -25.27
N THR A 281 -0.04 -17.99 -26.31
CA THR A 281 1.22 -17.84 -27.04
C THR A 281 2.14 -16.80 -26.41
N LEU A 282 1.84 -16.35 -25.18
CA LEU A 282 2.60 -15.30 -24.51
C LEU A 282 3.95 -15.84 -24.03
N THR A 283 5.02 -15.25 -24.55
CA THR A 283 6.40 -15.49 -24.10
C THR A 283 6.77 -14.40 -23.10
N GLY A 284 6.42 -14.60 -21.82
CA GLY A 284 6.64 -13.61 -20.75
C GLY A 284 5.31 -13.24 -20.13
N PHE A 285 5.12 -13.66 -18.89
CA PHE A 285 3.89 -13.54 -18.12
C PHE A 285 4.27 -13.16 -16.70
N ALA A 286 3.40 -12.47 -15.96
CA ALA A 286 3.65 -12.12 -14.56
C ALA A 286 3.98 -13.36 -13.71
N THR A 287 5.27 -13.72 -13.60
CA THR A 287 5.67 -15.06 -13.14
C THR A 287 6.17 -15.02 -11.72
N ALA A 288 5.29 -15.36 -10.76
CA ALA A 288 5.63 -15.28 -9.34
C ALA A 288 6.01 -13.85 -8.90
N ASP A 289 5.30 -12.89 -9.48
CA ASP A 289 5.65 -11.49 -9.37
C ASP A 289 4.89 -10.80 -8.25
N GLN A 290 5.61 -9.92 -7.58
CA GLN A 290 5.02 -8.83 -6.79
C GLN A 290 4.40 -7.81 -7.74
N LEU A 291 3.28 -7.19 -7.40
CA LEU A 291 2.49 -6.33 -8.27
C LEU A 291 2.21 -4.99 -7.60
N ALA A 292 2.47 -3.89 -8.31
CA ALA A 292 2.08 -2.57 -7.85
C ALA A 292 1.74 -1.65 -9.01
N PHE A 293 0.70 -0.85 -8.86
CA PHE A 293 0.46 0.31 -9.71
C PHE A 293 1.26 1.50 -9.21
N ASP A 294 1.98 2.14 -10.13
CA ASP A 294 2.49 3.49 -9.89
C ASP A 294 1.39 4.55 -10.12
N MET A 295 1.66 5.81 -9.78
CA MET A 295 0.71 6.92 -9.98
C MET A 295 0.47 7.28 -11.46
N MET A 296 1.15 6.63 -12.41
CA MET A 296 0.84 6.71 -13.84
C MET A 296 -0.08 5.56 -14.30
N GLU A 297 -0.64 4.80 -13.35
CA GLU A 297 -1.50 3.63 -13.59
C GLU A 297 -0.81 2.51 -14.39
N ARG A 298 0.52 2.44 -14.35
CA ARG A 298 1.26 1.32 -14.94
C ARG A 298 1.34 0.20 -13.93
N LEU A 299 0.94 -1.01 -14.34
CA LEU A 299 1.09 -2.21 -13.53
C LEU A 299 2.54 -2.68 -13.61
N ILE A 300 3.29 -2.46 -12.54
CA ILE A 300 4.67 -2.91 -12.38
C ILE A 300 4.65 -4.29 -11.75
N SER A 301 5.44 -5.21 -12.32
CA SER A 301 5.72 -6.51 -11.72
C SER A 301 7.18 -6.65 -11.32
N GLN A 302 7.45 -7.48 -10.32
CA GLN A 302 8.80 -7.89 -9.99
C GLN A 302 8.95 -9.39 -9.70
N ASP A 303 9.80 -10.06 -10.49
CA ASP A 303 10.30 -11.40 -10.17
C ASP A 303 11.21 -11.32 -8.93
N SER A 304 10.69 -11.78 -7.79
CA SER A 304 11.33 -11.76 -6.46
C SER A 304 12.64 -12.54 -6.37
N GLU A 305 12.90 -13.49 -7.26
CA GLU A 305 14.14 -14.28 -7.29
C GLU A 305 15.20 -13.62 -8.18
N ARG A 306 14.78 -13.03 -9.30
CA ARG A 306 15.70 -12.50 -10.32
C ARG A 306 15.88 -10.99 -10.25
N GLY A 307 15.11 -10.30 -9.40
CA GLY A 307 15.16 -8.84 -9.25
C GLY A 307 14.79 -8.11 -10.54
N ILE A 308 13.96 -8.74 -11.37
CA ILE A 308 13.54 -8.21 -12.68
C ILE A 308 12.28 -7.40 -12.47
N PHE A 309 12.29 -6.13 -12.87
CA PHE A 309 11.06 -5.34 -12.95
C PHE A 309 10.60 -5.21 -14.39
N SER A 310 9.31 -5.32 -14.62
CA SER A 310 8.70 -5.14 -15.93
C SER A 310 7.31 -4.52 -15.81
N VAL A 311 6.74 -4.09 -16.94
CA VAL A 311 5.34 -3.63 -17.00
C VAL A 311 4.49 -4.78 -17.51
N VAL A 312 3.37 -5.01 -16.81
CA VAL A 312 2.36 -5.99 -17.17
C VAL A 312 1.28 -5.31 -18.00
N ASP A 313 0.80 -5.99 -19.03
CA ASP A 313 -0.46 -5.66 -19.69
C ASP A 313 -1.62 -6.29 -18.90
N PRO A 314 -2.47 -5.51 -18.21
CA PRO A 314 -3.56 -6.07 -17.39
C PRO A 314 -4.60 -6.83 -18.22
N GLY A 315 -4.70 -6.59 -19.52
CA GLY A 315 -5.64 -7.27 -20.40
C GLY A 315 -5.20 -8.67 -20.81
N THR A 316 -3.90 -8.96 -20.76
CA THR A 316 -3.32 -10.24 -21.20
C THR A 316 -2.51 -10.94 -20.12
N GLY A 317 -2.09 -10.22 -19.09
CA GLY A 317 -1.11 -10.63 -18.07
C GLY A 317 0.32 -10.78 -18.62
N ALA A 318 0.54 -10.46 -19.90
CA ALA A 318 1.86 -10.51 -20.50
C ALA A 318 2.79 -9.50 -19.82
N ASN A 319 4.02 -9.93 -19.56
CA ASN A 319 5.05 -9.07 -19.00
C ASN A 319 6.34 -9.18 -19.84
N GLY A 320 7.21 -8.18 -19.73
CA GLY A 320 8.43 -8.07 -20.53
C GLY A 320 9.59 -8.96 -20.08
N GLU A 321 9.40 -9.87 -19.11
CA GLU A 321 10.49 -10.54 -18.39
C GLU A 321 11.35 -11.48 -19.24
N LEU A 322 10.83 -11.97 -20.36
CA LEU A 322 11.57 -12.77 -21.32
C LEU A 322 12.17 -11.92 -22.47
N GLY A 323 12.00 -10.61 -22.41
CA GLY A 323 12.49 -9.66 -23.41
C GLY A 323 13.96 -9.26 -23.21
N VAL A 324 14.28 -8.02 -23.55
CA VAL A 324 15.62 -7.43 -23.54
C VAL A 324 15.75 -6.46 -22.37
N LYS A 325 16.79 -6.64 -21.54
CA LYS A 325 17.12 -5.73 -20.44
C LYS A 325 17.35 -4.29 -20.93
N GLY A 326 16.76 -3.32 -20.26
CA GLY A 326 16.77 -1.90 -20.62
C GLY A 326 15.76 -1.52 -21.71
N VAL A 327 14.93 -2.47 -22.15
CA VAL A 327 13.85 -2.24 -23.12
C VAL A 327 12.54 -2.80 -22.56
N ASP A 328 12.51 -4.10 -22.30
CA ASP A 328 11.32 -4.82 -21.86
C ASP A 328 11.30 -5.01 -20.33
N PHE A 329 12.48 -5.06 -19.71
CA PHE A 329 12.63 -5.18 -18.27
C PHE A 329 13.89 -4.50 -17.77
N ILE A 330 13.99 -4.28 -16.46
CA ILE A 330 15.21 -3.80 -15.80
C ILE A 330 15.59 -4.71 -14.63
N GLN A 331 16.81 -4.54 -14.11
CA GLN A 331 17.17 -5.09 -12.80
C GLN A 331 17.78 -3.99 -11.97
N LEU A 332 17.34 -3.87 -10.73
CA LEU A 332 17.87 -2.88 -9.82
C LEU A 332 19.15 -3.40 -9.19
N THR A 333 20.25 -2.67 -9.39
CA THR A 333 21.54 -3.00 -8.80
C THR A 333 22.07 -1.78 -8.07
N GLU A 334 22.35 -1.93 -6.78
CA GLU A 334 22.90 -0.88 -5.94
C GLU A 334 24.25 -1.35 -5.38
N MET A 335 25.28 -0.53 -5.53
CA MET A 335 26.66 -0.89 -5.14
C MET A 335 27.15 -2.26 -5.68
N GLY A 336 26.63 -2.68 -6.83
CA GLY A 336 26.97 -3.97 -7.45
C GLY A 336 26.18 -5.17 -6.90
N MET A 337 25.25 -4.96 -5.97
CA MET A 337 24.35 -5.99 -5.44
C MET A 337 22.97 -5.87 -6.09
N LEU A 338 22.42 -7.00 -6.54
CA LEU A 338 21.05 -7.07 -7.03
C LEU A 338 20.10 -6.87 -5.85
N ARG A 339 19.19 -5.90 -5.98
CA ARG A 339 18.11 -5.71 -5.01
C ARG A 339 16.93 -6.59 -5.41
N THR A 340 16.42 -7.36 -4.48
CA THR A 340 15.22 -8.19 -4.62
C THR A 340 14.23 -7.82 -3.55
N PHE A 341 12.95 -7.82 -3.90
CA PHE A 341 11.89 -7.42 -2.98
C PHE A 341 10.99 -8.62 -2.66
N ALA A 342 10.55 -8.68 -1.41
CA ALA A 342 9.63 -9.69 -0.94
C ALA A 342 8.20 -9.32 -1.30
N ASP A 343 7.91 -8.02 -1.40
CA ASP A 343 6.62 -7.50 -1.86
C ASP A 343 6.68 -6.03 -2.34
N LEU A 344 5.67 -5.59 -3.09
CA LEU A 344 5.48 -4.23 -3.60
C LEU A 344 4.15 -3.64 -3.15
N ALA A 345 4.09 -2.32 -2.99
CA ALA A 345 2.85 -1.59 -2.70
C ALA A 345 2.60 -0.48 -3.71
N SER A 346 1.36 -0.42 -4.19
CA SER A 346 0.88 0.65 -5.05
C SER A 346 0.82 1.99 -4.33
N THR A 347 1.00 3.08 -5.06
CA THR A 347 0.81 4.45 -4.53
C THR A 347 -0.41 5.15 -5.11
N LEU A 348 -1.25 4.43 -5.86
CA LEU A 348 -2.47 4.97 -6.44
C LEU A 348 -3.31 5.67 -5.38
N ASN A 349 -3.55 6.96 -5.59
CA ASN A 349 -4.50 7.74 -4.80
C ASN A 349 -5.79 7.87 -5.61
N CYS A 350 -6.70 6.92 -5.40
CA CYS A 350 -7.95 6.76 -6.15
C CYS A 350 -9.06 7.73 -5.72
N ASP A 351 -8.69 8.93 -5.25
CA ASP A 351 -9.60 9.92 -4.68
C ASP A 351 -10.53 9.32 -3.60
N ALA A 352 -9.97 8.50 -2.71
CA ALA A 352 -10.60 8.09 -1.45
C ALA A 352 -11.02 9.29 -0.56
N ARG A 353 -10.55 10.49 -0.93
CA ARG A 353 -10.82 11.84 -0.42
C ARG A 353 -12.31 12.19 -0.25
N VAL A 354 -13.24 11.39 -0.81
CA VAL A 354 -14.69 11.65 -0.73
C VAL A 354 -15.34 11.16 0.57
N ILE A 355 -14.72 10.26 1.34
CA ILE A 355 -15.41 9.61 2.48
C ILE A 355 -15.19 10.32 3.83
N ALA A 356 -14.00 10.89 4.08
CA ALA A 356 -13.73 11.55 5.36
C ALA A 356 -14.04 13.06 5.29
N SER A 357 -15.29 13.45 5.53
CA SER A 357 -15.66 14.85 5.82
C SER A 357 -15.28 15.30 7.24
N THR A 358 -14.78 14.37 8.04
CA THR A 358 -14.46 14.54 9.45
C THR A 358 -13.07 14.00 9.73
N CYS A 359 -12.40 14.62 10.70
CA CYS A 359 -11.08 14.28 11.16
C CYS A 359 -11.08 14.20 12.68
N SER A 360 -10.06 13.53 13.19
CA SER A 360 -9.64 13.56 14.59
C SER A 360 -8.31 14.28 14.70
N GLN A 361 -8.10 14.98 15.81
CA GLN A 361 -6.84 15.64 16.12
C GLN A 361 -5.93 14.65 16.85
N THR A 362 -4.72 14.46 16.34
CA THR A 362 -3.72 13.57 16.94
C THR A 362 -2.42 14.34 17.15
N GLN A 363 -1.76 14.08 18.27
CA GLN A 363 -0.46 14.66 18.56
C GLN A 363 0.63 13.73 18.05
N ILE A 364 1.51 14.26 17.21
CA ILE A 364 2.68 13.54 16.70
C ILE A 364 3.95 14.25 17.19
N MET A 365 5.02 13.48 17.45
CA MET A 365 6.31 14.06 17.77
C MET A 365 6.97 14.58 16.49
N ASP A 366 7.38 15.84 16.49
CA ASP A 366 8.19 16.41 15.43
C ASP A 366 9.62 15.89 15.53
N PRO A 367 10.12 15.12 14.55
CA PRO A 367 11.45 14.52 14.62
C PRO A 367 12.59 15.55 14.56
N CYS A 368 12.31 16.80 14.17
CA CYS A 368 13.30 17.85 14.01
C CYS A 368 13.34 18.83 15.18
N GLU A 369 12.20 19.03 15.86
CA GLU A 369 12.07 19.99 16.96
C GLU A 369 11.82 19.34 18.31
N ASP A 370 11.61 18.01 18.35
CA ASP A 370 11.33 17.24 19.57
C ASP A 370 10.13 17.84 20.35
N GLU A 371 9.14 18.31 19.58
CA GLU A 371 7.90 18.95 20.06
C GLU A 371 6.69 18.15 19.58
N MET A 372 5.68 18.02 20.45
CA MET A 372 4.39 17.45 20.05
C MET A 372 3.61 18.47 19.23
N VAL A 373 3.32 18.13 17.97
CA VAL A 373 2.50 18.94 17.07
C VAL A 373 1.15 18.29 16.85
N ASP A 374 0.11 19.11 16.82
CA ASP A 374 -1.24 18.66 16.51
C ASP A 374 -1.38 18.50 14.98
N VAL A 375 -1.81 17.31 14.56
CA VAL A 375 -2.10 16.98 13.16
C VAL A 375 -3.52 16.47 13.04
N MET A 376 -4.18 16.88 11.97
CA MET A 376 -5.52 16.43 11.62
C MET A 376 -5.42 15.19 10.75
N MET A 377 -6.06 14.11 11.18
CA MET A 377 -6.12 12.85 10.43
C MET A 377 -7.58 12.55 10.05
N PRO A 378 -7.86 12.15 8.81
CA PRO A 378 -9.21 11.79 8.37
C PRO A 378 -9.75 10.62 9.19
N ASP A 379 -10.99 10.75 9.67
CA ASP A 379 -11.61 9.78 10.57
C ASP A 379 -13.14 9.74 10.37
N GLU A 380 -13.68 8.56 10.05
CA GLU A 380 -15.13 8.34 9.89
C GLU A 380 -15.90 8.56 11.21
N GLY A 381 -15.23 8.44 12.37
CA GLY A 381 -15.76 8.75 13.70
C GLY A 381 -15.37 10.14 14.22
N GLY A 382 -14.63 10.93 13.44
CA GLY A 382 -14.11 12.22 13.86
C GLY A 382 -15.21 13.25 14.11
N GLU A 383 -14.97 14.16 15.07
CA GLU A 383 -15.92 15.24 15.38
C GLU A 383 -15.60 16.54 14.64
N ILE A 384 -14.40 16.66 14.06
CA ILE A 384 -13.91 17.91 13.48
C ILE A 384 -14.11 17.88 11.97
N GLN A 385 -14.93 18.79 11.45
CA GLN A 385 -15.02 18.99 10.01
C GLN A 385 -13.66 19.47 9.48
N CYS A 386 -13.12 18.77 8.51
CA CYS A 386 -11.80 19.05 7.95
C CYS A 386 -11.82 19.01 6.43
N VAL A 387 -10.81 19.62 5.85
CA VAL A 387 -10.64 19.72 4.41
C VAL A 387 -9.20 19.43 4.05
N LEU A 388 -9.02 18.75 2.92
CA LEU A 388 -7.71 18.50 2.37
C LEU A 388 -7.20 19.76 1.66
N VAL A 389 -5.98 20.16 1.98
CA VAL A 389 -5.30 21.31 1.40
C VAL A 389 -3.99 20.85 0.80
N GLN A 390 -3.68 21.35 -0.41
CA GLN A 390 -2.39 21.15 -1.03
C GLN A 390 -1.43 22.24 -0.58
N GLY A 391 -0.23 21.87 -0.16
CA GLY A 391 0.80 22.82 0.22
C GLY A 391 2.19 22.24 0.15
N HIS A 392 3.04 22.64 1.09
CA HIS A 392 4.41 22.18 1.16
C HIS A 392 4.70 21.65 2.56
N CYS A 393 5.25 20.45 2.62
CA CYS A 393 5.61 19.75 3.84
C CYS A 393 7.11 19.54 3.88
N ARG A 394 7.65 19.45 5.10
CA ARG A 394 9.06 19.09 5.30
C ARG A 394 9.24 17.61 4.96
N GLN A 395 10.31 17.28 4.25
CA GLN A 395 10.66 15.89 3.98
C GLN A 395 11.07 15.19 5.29
N ALA A 396 10.57 13.96 5.54
CA ALA A 396 10.73 13.25 6.82
C ALA A 396 12.20 13.08 7.29
N ASP A 397 13.12 12.97 6.35
CA ASP A 397 14.55 12.78 6.52
C ASP A 397 15.36 14.10 6.52
N SER A 398 14.69 15.25 6.35
CA SER A 398 15.35 16.55 6.23
C SER A 398 14.79 17.57 7.21
N CYS A 399 15.55 17.85 8.27
CA CYS A 399 15.27 18.96 9.18
C CYS A 399 15.62 20.34 8.61
N ASN A 400 15.98 20.42 7.33
CA ASN A 400 16.28 21.67 6.68
C ASN A 400 15.03 22.23 5.98
N GLU A 401 14.60 23.44 6.40
CA GLU A 401 13.46 24.18 5.83
C GLU A 401 13.58 24.48 4.33
N GLU A 402 14.76 24.31 3.73
CA GLU A 402 14.95 24.45 2.29
C GLU A 402 14.48 23.22 1.49
N HIS A 403 14.24 22.08 2.14
CA HIS A 403 13.77 20.84 1.50
C HIS A 403 12.28 20.61 1.79
N MET A 404 11.47 21.50 1.25
CA MET A 404 10.02 21.40 1.30
C MET A 404 9.53 20.70 0.03
N VAL A 405 8.70 19.69 0.18
CA VAL A 405 8.08 18.93 -0.90
C VAL A 405 6.60 19.25 -0.99
N ALA A 406 6.03 19.20 -2.18
CA ALA A 406 4.58 19.30 -2.33
C ALA A 406 3.93 18.14 -1.57
N CYS A 407 2.83 18.40 -0.88
CA CYS A 407 2.09 17.43 -0.08
C CYS A 407 0.62 17.84 0.03
N ASP A 408 -0.21 16.88 0.40
CA ASP A 408 -1.59 17.13 0.82
C ASP A 408 -1.65 16.97 2.35
N TYR A 409 -2.40 17.83 3.05
CA TYR A 409 -2.62 17.71 4.50
C TYR A 409 -4.02 18.22 4.88
N TYR A 410 -4.55 17.72 6.00
CA TYR A 410 -5.87 18.12 6.48
C TYR A 410 -5.77 19.32 7.43
N VAL A 411 -6.72 20.25 7.31
CA VAL A 411 -6.93 21.35 8.26
C VAL A 411 -8.37 21.38 8.70
N SER A 412 -8.66 21.98 9.85
CA SER A 412 -10.05 22.18 10.25
C SER A 412 -10.75 23.15 9.29
N MET A 413 -12.04 22.93 9.02
CA MET A 413 -12.82 23.78 8.12
C MET A 413 -12.87 25.23 8.62
N GLY A 414 -12.88 25.44 9.94
CA GLY A 414 -12.84 26.78 10.55
C GLY A 414 -11.50 27.50 10.33
N GLU A 415 -10.38 26.78 10.28
CA GLU A 415 -9.08 27.36 9.89
C GLU A 415 -9.06 27.70 8.40
N TRP A 416 -9.61 26.84 7.54
CA TRP A 416 -9.69 27.10 6.11
C TRP A 416 -10.49 28.38 5.78
N GLU A 417 -11.66 28.54 6.39
CA GLU A 417 -12.52 29.73 6.24
C GLU A 417 -11.88 31.02 6.78
N SER A 418 -10.83 30.93 7.61
CA SER A 418 -10.11 32.11 8.11
C SER A 418 -9.01 32.60 7.15
N VAL A 419 -8.61 31.75 6.20
CA VAL A 419 -7.53 32.02 5.23
C VAL A 419 -8.08 32.60 3.91
N PHE A 420 -9.36 32.36 3.61
CA PHE A 420 -10.06 32.84 2.41
C PHE A 420 -11.26 33.71 2.77
#